data_AF-A0A7V9QER0-F1
#
_entry.id   AF-A0A7V9QER0-F1
#
_cell.length_a   1.000
_cell.length_b   1.000
_cell.length_c   1.000
_cell.angle_alpha   90.00
_cell.angle_beta   90.00
_cell.angle_gamma   90.00
#
_symmetry.space_group_name_H-M   'P 1'
#
loop_
_entity.id
_entity.type
_entity.pdbx_description
1 polymer ?
#
loop_
_entity_poly.entity_id
_entity_poly.type
_entity_poly.pdbx_seq_one_letter_code
_entity_poly.pdbx_strand_id
1 'polypeptide(L)'
;MPVPHASRPTWIVPVQVSYADRDPEFYVLALTFIPVNGDGEFDPSGVVSIARVHSDRDGDALVVDAISEGIIDDVLLWLAEEPHSGLQGAVAEIVVERTRHAKPITLPPLDGTPRAPADSHGSNRVFRSEDVVIKLLRRINEGINPEWEIGQALTDQNFPNSPTMLGALEPVMNFPRRDTV
;
A
#
# COMPACT_ATOMS: atom_id res chain seq x y z
N MET A 1 6.23 2.50 8.05
CA MET A 1 5.22 2.29 9.11
C MET A 1 4.89 0.80 9.17
N PRO A 2 4.84 0.19 10.38
CA PRO A 2 4.40 -1.18 10.51
C PRO A 2 2.92 -1.29 10.12
N VAL A 3 2.57 -2.39 9.46
CA VAL A 3 1.20 -2.75 9.13
C VAL A 3 0.84 -3.99 9.97
N PRO A 4 -0.35 -4.04 10.56
CA PRO A 4 -0.88 -5.25 11.18
C PRO A 4 -0.99 -6.33 10.09
N HIS A 5 -0.07 -7.28 10.11
CA HIS A 5 -0.05 -8.43 9.22
C HIS A 5 0.15 -9.67 10.08
N ALA A 6 -0.85 -10.56 10.09
CA ALA A 6 -1.04 -11.55 11.15
C ALA A 6 0.05 -12.63 11.14
N SER A 7 0.68 -12.85 9.99
CA SER A 7 1.65 -13.94 9.80
C SER A 7 3.11 -13.47 9.79
N ARG A 8 3.39 -12.21 9.45
CA ARG A 8 4.76 -11.65 9.36
C ARG A 8 4.78 -10.13 9.54
N PRO A 9 5.79 -9.55 10.21
CA PRO A 9 5.99 -8.10 10.22
C PRO A 9 6.09 -7.55 8.79
N THR A 10 5.32 -6.51 8.51
CA THR A 10 5.28 -5.87 7.20
C THR A 10 5.31 -4.36 7.36
N TRP A 11 5.97 -3.67 6.44
CA TRP A 11 6.14 -2.23 6.48
C TRP A 11 5.72 -1.57 5.18
N ILE A 12 4.97 -0.48 5.29
CA ILE A 12 4.81 0.47 4.20
C ILE A 12 5.92 1.52 4.30
N VAL A 13 6.69 1.66 3.23
CA VAL A 13 7.91 2.46 3.18
C VAL A 13 7.79 3.48 2.03
N PRO A 14 7.68 4.78 2.34
CA PRO A 14 7.87 5.82 1.35
C PRO A 14 9.35 5.90 0.96
N VAL A 15 9.62 5.91 -0.34
CA VAL A 15 10.96 5.95 -0.94
C VAL A 15 11.03 7.15 -1.88
N GLN A 16 12.02 8.01 -1.65
CA GLN A 16 12.33 9.10 -2.56
C GLN A 16 13.44 8.68 -3.53
N VAL A 17 13.17 8.77 -4.83
CA VAL A 17 14.15 8.55 -5.88
C VAL A 17 14.56 9.90 -6.43
N SER A 18 15.83 10.25 -6.25
CA SER A 18 16.40 11.50 -6.77
C SER A 18 17.07 11.25 -8.12
N TYR A 19 16.87 12.18 -9.05
CA TYR A 19 17.44 12.14 -10.38
C TYR A 19 18.41 13.31 -10.57
N ALA A 20 19.38 13.15 -11.47
CA ALA A 20 20.35 14.20 -11.75
C ALA A 20 19.75 15.35 -12.60
N ASP A 21 18.70 15.05 -13.35
CA ASP A 21 18.16 15.89 -14.43
C ASP A 21 16.67 16.24 -14.25
N ARG A 22 16.03 15.80 -13.17
CA ARG A 22 14.61 16.05 -12.89
C ARG A 22 14.30 16.00 -11.41
N ASP A 23 13.10 16.49 -11.08
CA ASP A 23 12.59 16.50 -9.72
C ASP A 23 12.51 15.08 -9.13
N PRO A 24 12.70 14.93 -7.81
CA PRO A 24 12.61 13.64 -7.15
C PRO A 24 11.19 13.07 -7.27
N GLU A 25 11.11 11.75 -7.36
CA GLU A 25 9.86 11.01 -7.40
C GLU A 25 9.67 10.24 -6.09
N PHE A 26 8.44 10.20 -5.58
CA PHE A 26 8.09 9.45 -4.39
C PHE A 26 7.35 8.17 -4.74
N TYR A 27 7.77 7.09 -4.11
CA TYR A 27 7.19 5.76 -4.27
C TYR A 27 6.78 5.19 -2.92
N VAL A 28 5.74 4.37 -2.91
CA VAL A 28 5.33 3.59 -1.76
C VAL A 28 5.63 2.13 -2.06
N LEU A 29 6.47 1.53 -1.22
CA LEU A 29 6.77 0.10 -1.24
C LEU A 29 6.12 -0.56 -0.02
N ALA A 30 5.63 -1.79 -0.18
CA ALA A 30 5.29 -2.64 0.95
C ALA A 30 6.35 -3.75 1.03
N LEU A 31 7.07 -3.81 2.15
CA LEU A 31 8.21 -4.70 2.33
C LEU A 31 7.97 -5.65 3.48
N THR A 32 8.37 -6.92 3.29
CA THR A 32 8.49 -7.90 4.38
C THR A 32 9.81 -8.65 4.25
N PHE A 33 10.24 -9.29 5.34
CA PHE A 33 11.47 -10.06 5.40
C PHE A 33 11.16 -11.55 5.47
N ILE A 34 11.87 -12.34 4.67
CA ILE A 34 11.84 -13.81 4.71
C ILE A 34 13.20 -14.30 5.22
N PRO A 35 13.30 -14.86 6.43
CA PRO A 35 14.56 -15.42 6.94
C PRO A 35 15.08 -16.53 6.03
N VAL A 36 16.40 -16.53 5.79
CA VAL A 36 17.09 -17.60 5.06
C VAL A 36 17.68 -18.56 6.09
N ASN A 37 16.93 -19.60 6.46
CA ASN A 37 17.45 -20.62 7.37
C ASN A 37 18.51 -21.45 6.63
N GLY A 38 19.68 -21.61 7.26
CA GLY A 38 20.93 -22.10 6.65
C GLY A 38 20.92 -23.49 5.98
N ASP A 39 19.83 -24.25 6.08
CA ASP A 39 19.76 -25.62 5.55
C ASP A 39 18.57 -25.85 4.60
N GLY A 40 17.69 -24.84 4.43
CA GLY A 40 16.55 -24.91 3.52
C GLY A 40 16.89 -24.21 2.22
N GLU A 41 16.98 -24.96 1.13
CA GLU A 41 17.00 -24.42 -0.23
C GLU A 41 15.72 -23.58 -0.39
N PHE A 42 15.81 -22.26 -0.18
CA PHE A 42 14.70 -21.34 -0.43
C PHE A 42 14.42 -21.45 -1.92
N ASP A 43 13.34 -22.15 -2.28
CA ASP A 43 12.89 -22.23 -3.66
C ASP A 43 12.35 -20.83 -4.04
N PRO A 44 13.07 -20.06 -4.87
CA PRO A 44 12.63 -18.74 -5.28
C PRO A 44 11.51 -18.81 -6.33
N SER A 45 10.96 -20.01 -6.62
CA SER A 45 9.91 -20.22 -7.62
C SER A 45 8.57 -19.61 -7.19
N GLY A 46 8.50 -18.28 -7.23
CA GLY A 46 7.26 -17.52 -7.03
C GLY A 46 7.46 -16.14 -6.40
N VAL A 47 8.52 -15.95 -5.63
CA VAL A 47 8.76 -14.71 -4.88
C VAL A 47 9.89 -13.91 -5.50
N VAL A 48 9.57 -12.73 -6.04
CA VAL A 48 10.58 -11.81 -6.58
C VAL A 48 11.23 -11.06 -5.43
N SER A 49 12.45 -11.46 -5.08
CA SER A 49 13.25 -10.75 -4.07
C SER A 49 13.77 -9.41 -4.59
N ILE A 50 13.62 -8.36 -3.80
CA ILE A 50 14.16 -7.03 -4.06
C ILE A 50 15.64 -6.98 -3.67
N ALA A 51 15.99 -7.55 -2.51
CA ALA A 51 17.34 -7.57 -1.98
C ALA A 51 17.55 -8.73 -1.01
N ARG A 52 18.81 -9.06 -0.73
CA ARG A 52 19.22 -9.85 0.44
C ARG A 52 19.87 -8.91 1.45
N VAL A 53 19.49 -9.04 2.71
CA VAL A 53 20.03 -8.25 3.83
C VAL A 53 20.61 -9.19 4.88
N HIS A 54 21.58 -8.69 5.63
CA HIS A 54 22.17 -9.36 6.77
C HIS A 54 21.96 -8.49 8.02
N SER A 55 21.55 -9.11 9.12
CA SER A 55 21.47 -8.51 10.45
C SER A 55 22.32 -9.33 11.41
N ASP A 56 23.20 -8.69 12.18
CA ASP A 56 24.00 -9.38 13.21
C ASP A 56 23.12 -10.11 14.25
N ARG A 57 21.87 -9.64 14.44
CA ARG A 57 20.92 -10.19 15.40
C ARG A 57 20.10 -11.34 14.81
N ASP A 58 19.61 -11.16 13.58
CA ASP A 58 18.55 -12.01 13.00
C ASP A 58 19.04 -12.86 11.80
N GLY A 59 20.31 -12.68 11.39
CA GLY A 59 20.93 -13.39 10.29
C GLY A 59 20.54 -12.86 8.92
N ASP A 60 20.63 -13.73 7.91
CA ASP A 60 20.29 -13.41 6.53
C ASP A 60 18.77 -13.43 6.29
N ALA A 61 18.27 -12.46 5.55
CA ALA A 61 16.89 -12.41 5.10
C ALA A 61 16.77 -11.88 3.67
N LEU A 62 15.72 -12.30 2.97
CA LEU A 62 15.29 -11.72 1.71
C LEU A 62 14.27 -10.62 1.98
N VAL A 63 14.46 -9.47 1.33
CA VAL A 63 13.48 -8.37 1.26
C VAL A 63 12.61 -8.62 0.05
N VAL A 64 11.31 -8.70 0.26
CA VAL A 64 10.34 -9.01 -0.81
C VAL A 64 9.20 -8.00 -0.83
N ASP A 65 8.51 -7.93 -1.97
CA ASP A 65 7.33 -7.08 -2.13
C ASP A 65 6.11 -7.73 -1.48
N ALA A 66 5.70 -7.20 -0.33
CA ALA A 66 4.59 -7.75 0.46
C ALA A 66 3.23 -7.64 -0.25
N ILE A 67 3.11 -6.81 -1.29
CA ILE A 67 1.89 -6.73 -2.10
C ILE A 67 1.61 -8.05 -2.81
N SER A 68 2.67 -8.74 -3.23
CA SER A 68 2.58 -10.06 -3.87
C SER A 68 2.31 -11.18 -2.86
N GLU A 69 2.56 -10.91 -1.58
CA GLU A 69 2.38 -11.86 -0.47
C GLU A 69 1.03 -11.68 0.27
N GLY A 70 0.10 -10.89 -0.29
CA GLY A 70 -1.26 -10.76 0.25
C GLY A 70 -1.44 -9.69 1.33
N ILE A 71 -0.49 -8.75 1.50
CA ILE A 71 -0.63 -7.68 2.52
C ILE A 71 -1.95 -6.91 2.44
N ILE A 72 -2.55 -6.80 1.25
CA ILE A 72 -3.79 -6.06 1.05
C ILE A 72 -4.95 -6.71 1.79
N ASP A 73 -5.01 -8.05 1.85
CA ASP A 73 -6.05 -8.76 2.59
C ASP A 73 -5.96 -8.46 4.09
N ASP A 74 -4.74 -8.49 4.63
CA ASP A 74 -4.47 -8.20 6.04
C ASP A 74 -4.77 -6.74 6.40
N VAL A 75 -4.39 -5.79 5.55
CA VAL A 75 -4.73 -4.36 5.73
C VAL A 75 -6.24 -4.16 5.77
N LEU A 76 -6.97 -4.82 4.88
CA LEU A 76 -8.42 -4.70 4.83
C LEU A 76 -9.08 -5.33 6.04
N LEU A 77 -8.65 -6.54 6.43
CA LEU A 77 -9.14 -7.21 7.63
C LEU A 77 -8.95 -6.31 8.85
N TRP A 78 -7.76 -5.74 9.01
CA TRP A 78 -7.48 -4.77 10.05
C TRP A 78 -8.38 -3.53 9.97
N LEU A 79 -8.61 -2.96 8.78
CA LEU A 79 -9.52 -1.82 8.60
C LEU A 79 -10.99 -2.15 8.88
N ALA A 80 -11.38 -3.43 8.80
CA ALA A 80 -12.70 -3.88 9.18
C ALA A 80 -12.84 -4.00 10.71
N GLU A 81 -11.77 -4.40 11.40
CA GLU A 81 -11.71 -4.51 12.86
C GLU A 81 -11.53 -3.14 13.54
N GLU A 82 -10.67 -2.27 12.99
CA GLU A 82 -10.26 -0.98 13.56
C GLU A 82 -10.53 0.17 12.56
N PRO A 83 -11.81 0.52 12.29
CA PRO A 83 -12.20 1.34 11.15
C PRO A 83 -11.76 2.81 11.20
N HIS A 84 -11.26 3.28 12.35
CA HIS A 84 -10.93 4.68 12.63
C HIS A 84 -9.46 4.91 13.02
N SER A 85 -8.64 3.86 13.12
CA SER A 85 -7.22 4.03 13.43
C SER A 85 -6.42 4.29 12.16
N GLY A 86 -5.60 5.33 12.17
CA GLY A 86 -4.50 5.47 11.21
C GLY A 86 -3.34 4.53 11.55
N LEU A 87 -2.38 4.38 10.63
CA LEU A 87 -1.12 3.67 10.90
C LEU A 87 -0.01 4.67 11.11
N GLN A 88 0.49 4.76 12.34
CA GLN A 88 1.56 5.67 12.67
C GLN A 88 2.94 5.05 12.37
N GLY A 89 3.78 5.78 11.65
CA GLY A 89 5.17 5.43 11.39
C GLY A 89 6.14 6.53 11.83
N ALA A 90 7.43 6.21 11.75
CA ALA A 90 8.49 7.14 12.15
C ALA A 90 8.57 8.40 11.28
N VAL A 91 8.22 8.30 9.98
CA VAL A 91 8.38 9.38 8.99
C VAL A 91 7.08 9.74 8.25
N ALA A 92 6.03 8.96 8.46
CA ALA A 92 4.74 9.13 7.82
C ALA A 92 3.65 8.42 8.62
N GLU A 93 2.43 8.91 8.49
CA GLU A 93 1.21 8.30 8.99
C GLU A 93 0.33 7.91 7.80
N ILE A 94 -0.36 6.76 7.85
CA ILE A 94 -1.49 6.51 6.95
C ILE A 94 -2.76 6.96 7.63
N VAL A 95 -3.46 7.89 6.99
CA VAL A 95 -4.80 8.34 7.37
C VAL A 95 -5.84 7.57 6.56
N VAL A 96 -6.96 7.26 7.20
CA VAL A 96 -8.10 6.59 6.58
C VAL A 96 -9.18 7.64 6.30
N GLU A 97 -9.46 7.89 5.02
CA GLU A 97 -10.60 8.70 4.60
C GLU A 97 -11.75 7.79 4.16
N ARG A 98 -12.98 8.10 4.59
CA ARG A 98 -14.18 7.35 4.21
C ARG A 98 -15.26 8.31 3.74
N THR A 99 -15.99 7.92 2.69
CA THR A 99 -17.18 8.67 2.29
C THR A 99 -18.37 8.27 3.16
N ARG A 100 -19.45 9.07 3.15
CA ARG A 100 -20.71 8.70 3.81
C ARG A 100 -21.35 7.42 3.26
N HIS A 101 -20.90 6.97 2.09
CA HIS A 101 -21.36 5.76 1.41
C HIS A 101 -20.49 4.54 1.72
N ALA A 102 -19.44 4.70 2.54
CA ALA A 102 -18.67 3.60 3.08
C ALA A 102 -19.59 2.69 3.90
N LYS A 103 -20.06 1.60 3.29
CA LYS A 103 -20.66 0.50 4.04
C LYS A 103 -19.56 -0.16 4.86
N PRO A 104 -19.86 -0.71 6.05
CA PRO A 104 -18.98 -1.67 6.70
C PRO A 104 -18.64 -2.72 5.66
N ILE A 105 -17.38 -2.78 5.26
CA ILE A 105 -16.94 -3.70 4.22
C ILE A 105 -16.95 -5.08 4.89
N THR A 106 -18.02 -5.84 4.70
CA THR A 106 -17.95 -7.29 4.90
C THR A 106 -17.06 -7.78 3.79
N LEU A 107 -15.77 -7.93 4.06
CA LEU A 107 -14.79 -8.31 3.05
C LEU A 107 -15.14 -9.72 2.55
N PRO A 108 -15.63 -9.90 1.31
CA PRO A 108 -15.42 -11.19 0.67
C PRO A 108 -13.91 -11.43 0.57
N PRO A 109 -13.43 -12.69 0.58
CA PRO A 109 -12.03 -12.95 0.28
C PRO A 109 -11.70 -12.24 -1.03
N LEU A 110 -10.71 -11.34 -1.04
CA LEU A 110 -10.22 -10.84 -2.32
C LEU A 110 -9.69 -12.06 -3.07
N ASP A 111 -9.94 -12.13 -4.37
CA ASP A 111 -9.22 -13.09 -5.20
C ASP A 111 -7.73 -12.70 -5.09
N GLY A 112 -6.97 -13.45 -4.29
CA GLY A 112 -5.62 -13.13 -3.82
C GLY A 112 -4.53 -13.03 -4.89
N THR A 113 -4.90 -12.84 -6.15
CA THR A 113 -3.99 -12.56 -7.25
C THR A 113 -4.12 -11.10 -7.69
N PRO A 114 -3.15 -10.23 -7.32
CA PRO A 114 -3.10 -8.85 -7.82
C PRO A 114 -3.07 -8.86 -9.34
N ARG A 115 -3.98 -8.13 -10.00
CA ARG A 115 -3.94 -7.97 -11.46
C ARG A 115 -3.31 -6.62 -11.79
N ALA A 116 -2.38 -6.62 -12.73
CA ALA A 116 -2.00 -5.39 -13.41
C ALA A 116 -3.24 -4.87 -14.17
N PRO A 117 -3.57 -3.57 -14.11
CA PRO A 117 -4.55 -2.99 -15.02
C PRO A 117 -4.19 -3.31 -16.47
N ALA A 118 -5.20 -3.62 -17.30
CA ALA A 118 -5.00 -3.97 -18.71
C ALA A 118 -4.40 -2.82 -19.55
N ASP A 119 -4.37 -1.61 -19.00
CA ASP A 119 -4.01 -0.34 -19.63
C ASP A 119 -2.83 0.38 -18.94
N SER A 120 -2.26 -0.14 -17.86
CA SER A 120 -1.28 0.64 -17.09
C SER A 120 0.15 0.51 -17.62
N HIS A 121 0.65 1.60 -18.19
CA HIS A 121 2.08 1.96 -18.23
C HIS A 121 2.64 2.35 -16.84
N GLY A 122 1.84 2.24 -15.76
CA GLY A 122 2.19 2.65 -14.41
C GLY A 122 2.28 1.48 -13.40
N SER A 123 3.07 1.68 -12.33
CA SER A 123 3.38 0.66 -11.31
C SER A 123 2.22 0.30 -10.36
N ASN A 124 0.98 0.70 -10.67
CA ASN A 124 -0.16 0.53 -9.77
C ASN A 124 -0.62 -0.94 -9.72
N ARG A 125 -1.31 -1.31 -8.65
CA ARG A 125 -1.91 -2.65 -8.48
C ARG A 125 -3.39 -2.51 -8.24
N VAL A 126 -4.20 -3.36 -8.88
CA VAL A 126 -5.65 -3.35 -8.71
C VAL A 126 -6.11 -4.71 -8.21
N PHE A 127 -6.83 -4.67 -7.09
CA PHE A 127 -7.47 -5.83 -6.44
C PHE A 127 -8.97 -5.70 -6.64
N ARG A 128 -9.64 -6.81 -6.91
CA ARG A 128 -11.08 -6.83 -7.20
C ARG A 128 -11.75 -7.97 -6.44
N SER A 129 -12.92 -7.68 -5.92
CA SER A 129 -13.94 -8.66 -5.53
C SER A 129 -15.20 -8.41 -6.36
N GLU A 130 -16.29 -9.12 -6.08
CA GLU A 130 -17.59 -8.87 -6.71
C GLU A 130 -18.09 -7.44 -6.49
N ASP A 131 -17.85 -6.87 -5.30
CA ASP A 131 -18.45 -5.59 -4.87
C ASP A 131 -17.46 -4.43 -4.79
N VAL A 132 -16.15 -4.71 -4.67
CA VAL A 132 -15.14 -3.69 -4.36
C VAL A 132 -13.93 -3.79 -5.28
N VAL A 133 -13.46 -2.63 -5.72
CA VAL A 133 -12.17 -2.46 -6.42
C VAL A 133 -11.25 -1.62 -5.56
N ILE A 134 -10.03 -2.10 -5.33
CA ILE A 134 -8.99 -1.39 -4.59
C ILE A 134 -7.85 -1.07 -5.55
N LYS A 135 -7.43 0.18 -5.54
CA LYS A 135 -6.31 0.66 -6.35
C LYS A 135 -5.18 1.10 -5.44
N LEU A 136 -4.04 0.42 -5.54
CA LEU A 136 -2.81 0.82 -4.88
C LEU A 136 -1.95 1.62 -5.85
N LEU A 137 -1.71 2.87 -5.49
CA LEU A 137 -0.83 3.78 -6.22
C LEU A 137 0.60 3.62 -5.69
N ARG A 138 1.52 3.15 -6.55
CA ARG A 138 2.92 2.97 -6.13
C ARG A 138 3.74 4.23 -6.25
N ARG A 139 3.46 5.08 -7.23
CA ARG A 139 4.05 6.41 -7.35
C ARG A 139 3.06 7.41 -6.79
N ILE A 140 3.50 8.22 -5.84
CA ILE A 140 2.70 9.26 -5.22
C ILE A 140 3.32 10.63 -5.54
N ASN A 141 2.46 11.63 -5.68
CA ASN A 141 2.84 13.02 -5.86
C ASN A 141 2.23 13.85 -4.74
N GLU A 142 2.74 15.05 -4.51
CA GLU A 142 2.12 15.99 -3.57
C GLU A 142 0.74 16.45 -4.07
N GLY A 143 -0.15 16.73 -3.11
CA GLY A 143 -1.52 17.18 -3.38
C GLY A 143 -2.55 16.06 -3.39
N ILE A 144 -3.81 16.46 -3.60
CA ILE A 144 -4.93 15.53 -3.65
C ILE A 144 -4.88 14.70 -4.94
N ASN A 145 -5.18 13.41 -4.84
CA ASN A 145 -5.28 12.56 -6.00
C ASN A 145 -6.52 12.93 -6.84
N PRO A 146 -6.41 13.25 -8.16
CA PRO A 146 -7.57 13.67 -8.96
C PRO A 146 -8.65 12.60 -9.12
N GLU A 147 -8.29 11.31 -9.12
CA GLU A 147 -9.26 10.20 -9.17
C GLU A 147 -10.06 10.14 -7.87
N TRP A 148 -9.41 10.38 -6.73
CA TRP A 148 -10.07 10.51 -5.43
C TRP A 148 -10.97 11.75 -5.37
N GLU A 149 -10.46 12.93 -5.70
CA GLU A 149 -11.19 14.21 -5.62
C GLU A 149 -12.45 14.20 -6.49
N ILE A 150 -12.30 13.87 -7.78
CA ILE A 150 -13.42 13.83 -8.73
C ILE A 150 -14.39 12.70 -8.35
N GLY A 151 -13.86 11.53 -7.99
CA GLY A 151 -14.69 10.39 -7.61
C GLY A 151 -15.53 10.66 -6.36
N GLN A 152 -14.97 11.35 -5.37
CA GLN A 152 -15.68 11.79 -4.16
C GLN A 152 -16.78 12.79 -4.54
N ALA A 153 -16.48 13.81 -5.35
CA ALA A 153 -17.45 14.80 -5.78
C ALA A 153 -18.63 14.20 -6.58
N LEU A 154 -18.37 13.19 -7.43
CA LEU A 154 -19.41 12.46 -8.16
C LEU A 154 -20.23 11.54 -7.24
N THR A 155 -19.58 10.93 -6.26
CA THR A 155 -20.22 10.10 -5.23
C THR A 155 -21.18 10.93 -4.38
N ASP A 156 -20.76 12.12 -3.96
CA ASP A 156 -21.59 13.02 -3.15
C ASP A 156 -22.83 13.52 -3.88
N GLN A 157 -22.76 13.58 -5.22
CA GLN A 157 -23.88 13.91 -6.10
C GLN A 157 -24.73 12.69 -6.50
N ASN A 158 -24.42 11.48 -6.00
CA ASN A 158 -25.05 10.22 -6.41
C ASN A 158 -25.06 10.02 -7.93
N PHE A 159 -23.96 10.40 -8.61
CA PHE A 159 -23.88 10.31 -10.06
C PHE A 159 -23.89 8.84 -10.52
N PRO A 160 -24.87 8.41 -11.34
CA PRO A 160 -25.12 6.98 -11.59
C PRO A 160 -24.10 6.32 -12.53
N ASN A 161 -23.32 7.10 -13.29
CA ASN A 161 -22.37 6.58 -14.27
C ASN A 161 -20.91 6.57 -13.78
N SER A 162 -20.71 6.61 -12.46
CA SER A 162 -19.40 6.43 -11.82
C SER A 162 -19.52 5.40 -10.70
N PRO A 163 -18.46 4.59 -10.45
CA PRO A 163 -18.38 3.81 -9.23
C PRO A 163 -18.48 4.70 -7.99
N THR A 164 -19.08 4.17 -6.93
CA THR A 164 -19.14 4.84 -5.62
C THR A 164 -17.78 4.76 -4.95
N MET A 165 -17.19 5.90 -4.59
CA MET A 165 -15.97 5.93 -3.79
C MET A 165 -16.29 5.57 -2.35
N LEU A 166 -15.63 4.54 -1.80
CA LEU A 166 -15.85 4.10 -0.43
C LEU A 166 -14.87 4.76 0.55
N GLY A 167 -13.63 5.01 0.11
CA GLY A 167 -12.58 5.55 0.97
C GLY A 167 -11.22 5.60 0.29
N ALA A 168 -10.25 6.18 0.99
CA ALA A 168 -8.86 6.25 0.60
C ALA A 168 -7.95 6.00 1.82
N LEU A 169 -6.75 5.49 1.55
CA LEU A 169 -5.66 5.40 2.52
C LEU A 169 -4.55 6.31 2.02
N GLU A 170 -4.20 7.33 2.79
CA GLU A 170 -3.28 8.37 2.36
C GLU A 170 -2.06 8.46 3.27
N PRO A 171 -0.83 8.36 2.72
CA PRO A 171 0.37 8.64 3.48
C PRO A 171 0.53 10.15 3.67
N VAL A 172 0.41 10.61 4.91
CA VAL A 172 0.77 11.95 5.34
C VAL A 172 2.23 11.92 5.78
N MET A 173 3.10 12.55 4.99
CA MET A 173 4.54 12.59 5.28
C MET A 173 4.82 13.61 6.38
N ASN A 174 5.45 13.14 7.46
CA ASN A 174 5.91 13.98 8.56
C ASN A 174 7.35 14.40 8.29
N PHE A 175 7.57 15.22 7.25
CA PHE A 175 8.89 15.83 7.08
C PHE A 175 9.06 16.93 8.14
N PRO A 176 10.15 16.96 8.91
CA PRO A 176 10.51 18.17 9.62
C PRO A 176 10.60 19.29 8.58
N ARG A 177 9.89 20.39 8.81
CA ARG A 177 10.03 21.59 7.97
C ARG A 177 11.53 21.87 7.88
N ARG A 178 12.06 21.98 6.67
CA ARG A 178 13.41 22.53 6.49
C ARG A 178 13.36 23.94 7.06
N ASP A 179 13.93 24.13 8.24
CA ASP A 179 14.29 25.45 8.71
C ASP A 179 15.11 26.09 7.59
N THR A 180 14.55 27.13 7.01
CA THR A 180 15.21 27.89 5.96
C THR A 180 16.36 28.62 6.63
N VAL A 181 17.60 28.19 6.34
CA VAL A 181 18.82 28.90 6.73
C VAL A 181 18.95 30.17 5.91
#